data_AF-A0A969LA98-F1
#
_entry.id   AF-A0A969LA98-F1
#
_cell.length_a   1.000
_cell.length_b   1.000
_cell.length_c   1.000
_cell.angle_alpha   90.00
_cell.angle_beta   90.00
_cell.angle_gamma   90.00
#
_symmetry.space_group_name_H-M   'P 1'
#
loop_
_entity.id
_entity.type
_entity.pdbx_description
1 polymer ?
#
loop_
_entity_poly.entity_id
_entity_poly.type
_entity_poly.pdbx_seq_one_letter_code
_entity_poly.pdbx_strand_id
1 'polypeptide(L)'
;MDTQLTHTTRVSTIPAARKLLIAALCCAAVMVLVGTAGWFFLAFMVLLFGPGYVLERLFPAAIEPAPFVRPTLWLGLSMALISVLYTWTTLVGVPLTAPLLIALTLVCGMLVLLCAWRDTAERSPLDDLSSDRIAPDILAWAALLVVLGVTVWMRFYQIRELALPAWVDSVHHALLIRVVAEQGQAPYSLQPYIPIENLPYHWGYHAVMAAAMQVSGLDLPRVMLWGGQIINALHVLTVAALATYFWRRPLAGVVAAIIVGTVSIMPAYYVSWGRYTQLMGLLAVPALAICWDSWLHRPTRRDWLLCVVLLAGLSIIHFRALVLGFGLLASSGGIWLAQVGDRAQIRQRILHGAGMAGAALLLAAPWLWVLVLQRLAPAVETPTNLVGGGDYNKLSEGLLWAGHTRWIVAGTLLAGAWGLLRRTRAAVILVGWTGIMLMLSNPPLITYVLPAVGVTLLLHAMQNRKLGIGLLGVLLVLCNPRLVWVPFFWLITNEVVVISLFMPLAALVGGGVALLYSRLLPSFPRGSEWMQIGTIGALAALLVWSAWDGRNVLNPDTILPQPAM
;
A
#
# COMPACT_ATOMS: atom_id res chain seq x y z
N MET A 1 -58.19 -1.48 42.31
CA MET A 1 -57.62 -0.63 41.24
C MET A 1 -56.26 -1.21 40.92
N ASP A 2 -56.24 -2.19 40.02
CA ASP A 2 -55.05 -2.96 39.67
C ASP A 2 -54.11 -2.13 38.81
N THR A 3 -52.86 -2.04 39.23
CA THR A 3 -51.75 -1.47 38.46
C THR A 3 -51.11 -2.60 37.66
N GLN A 4 -51.50 -2.73 36.39
CA GLN A 4 -50.76 -3.59 35.45
C GLN A 4 -49.43 -2.94 35.09
N LEU A 5 -48.35 -3.44 35.71
CA LEU A 5 -46.99 -3.28 35.22
C LEU A 5 -46.83 -4.13 33.96
N THR A 6 -46.94 -3.49 32.79
CA THR A 6 -46.53 -4.08 31.51
C THR A 6 -45.01 -4.26 31.51
N HIS A 7 -44.54 -5.43 31.96
CA HIS A 7 -43.21 -5.93 31.63
C HIS A 7 -43.17 -6.21 30.12
N THR A 8 -42.73 -5.23 29.35
CA THR A 8 -42.30 -5.48 27.97
C THR A 8 -41.02 -6.30 28.03
N THR A 9 -41.16 -7.60 27.76
CA THR A 9 -40.04 -8.50 27.49
C THR A 9 -39.28 -7.97 26.28
N ARG A 10 -38.17 -7.26 26.52
CA ARG A 10 -37.18 -7.02 25.46
C ARG A 10 -36.66 -8.39 25.03
N VAL A 11 -37.22 -8.95 23.96
CA VAL A 11 -36.59 -10.05 23.24
C VAL A 11 -35.17 -9.60 22.91
N SER A 12 -34.18 -10.27 23.49
CA SER A 12 -32.77 -9.97 23.29
C SER A 12 -32.38 -10.35 21.87
N THR A 13 -32.68 -9.46 20.93
CA THR A 13 -32.28 -9.64 19.53
C THR A 13 -30.76 -9.55 19.43
N ILE A 14 -30.15 -10.54 18.77
CA ILE A 14 -28.71 -10.56 18.51
C ILE A 14 -28.36 -9.28 17.71
N PRO A 15 -27.35 -8.48 18.12
CA PRO A 15 -26.92 -7.28 17.41
C PRO A 15 -26.62 -7.56 15.93
N ALA A 16 -26.91 -6.63 15.03
CA ALA A 16 -26.71 -6.84 13.60
C ALA A 16 -25.24 -7.12 13.23
N ALA A 17 -24.29 -6.51 13.95
CA ALA A 17 -22.87 -6.81 13.81
C ALA A 17 -22.53 -8.29 14.13
N ARG A 18 -23.17 -8.88 15.15
CA ARG A 18 -23.03 -10.31 15.46
C ARG A 18 -23.65 -11.20 14.39
N LYS A 19 -24.80 -10.81 13.82
CA LYS A 19 -25.40 -11.52 12.68
C LYS A 19 -24.46 -11.57 11.47
N LEU A 20 -23.80 -10.45 11.16
CA LEU A 20 -22.80 -10.38 10.09
C LEU A 20 -21.58 -11.27 10.39
N LEU A 21 -21.09 -11.27 11.64
CA LEU A 21 -20.00 -12.15 12.05
C LEU A 21 -20.38 -13.64 11.94
N ILE A 22 -21.59 -14.01 12.36
CA ILE A 22 -22.12 -15.38 12.22
C ILE A 22 -22.24 -15.75 10.74
N ALA A 23 -22.77 -14.86 9.88
CA ALA A 23 -22.84 -15.09 8.44
C ALA A 23 -21.44 -15.30 7.82
N ALA A 24 -20.45 -14.48 8.22
CA ALA A 24 -19.07 -14.64 7.78
C ALA A 24 -18.47 -15.99 8.22
N LEU A 25 -18.78 -16.45 9.44
CA LEU A 25 -18.40 -17.79 9.92
C LEU A 25 -19.05 -18.91 9.12
N CYS A 26 -20.33 -18.79 8.77
CA CYS A 26 -21.00 -19.76 7.90
C CYS A 26 -20.35 -19.80 6.51
N CYS A 27 -20.04 -18.64 5.92
CA CYS A 27 -19.30 -18.57 4.66
C CYS A 27 -17.91 -19.21 4.78
N ALA A 28 -17.18 -18.96 5.87
CA ALA A 28 -15.89 -19.58 6.12
C ALA A 28 -15.99 -21.11 6.24
N ALA A 29 -17.03 -21.62 6.91
CA ALA A 29 -17.28 -23.05 7.01
C ALA A 29 -17.56 -23.67 5.62
N VAL A 30 -18.35 -23.00 4.78
CA VAL A 30 -18.57 -23.43 3.38
C VAL A 30 -17.25 -23.44 2.60
N MET A 31 -16.42 -22.42 2.75
CA MET A 31 -15.10 -22.37 2.09
C MET A 31 -14.20 -23.53 2.51
N VAL A 32 -14.22 -23.94 3.79
CA VAL A 32 -13.47 -25.13 4.23
C VAL A 32 -13.98 -26.40 3.52
N LEU A 33 -15.29 -26.52 3.29
CA LEU A 33 -15.89 -27.66 2.59
C LEU A 33 -15.53 -27.71 1.09
N VAL A 34 -15.13 -26.60 0.47
CA VAL A 34 -14.63 -26.56 -0.92
C VAL A 34 -13.25 -27.26 -1.06
N GLY A 35 -12.60 -27.58 0.05
CA GLY A 35 -11.30 -28.27 0.07
C GLY A 35 -10.12 -27.31 0.07
N THR A 36 -9.00 -27.72 -0.53
CA THR A 36 -7.73 -26.97 -0.49
C THR A 36 -7.84 -25.55 -1.05
N ALA A 37 -8.62 -25.37 -2.13
CA ALA A 37 -8.84 -24.06 -2.72
C ALA A 37 -9.58 -23.11 -1.78
N GLY A 38 -10.68 -23.56 -1.16
CA GLY A 38 -11.43 -22.70 -0.24
C GLY A 38 -10.69 -22.45 1.07
N TRP A 39 -9.94 -23.44 1.56
CA TRP A 39 -9.03 -23.26 2.68
C TRP A 39 -7.91 -22.26 2.37
N PHE A 40 -7.34 -22.26 1.16
CA PHE A 40 -6.38 -21.25 0.72
C PHE A 40 -6.93 -19.84 0.86
N PHE A 41 -8.12 -19.56 0.33
CA PHE A 41 -8.70 -18.21 0.43
C PHE A 41 -8.92 -17.79 1.89
N LEU A 42 -9.44 -18.67 2.74
CA LEU A 42 -9.66 -18.38 4.15
C LEU A 42 -8.34 -18.13 4.89
N ALA A 43 -7.41 -19.08 4.81
CA ALA A 43 -6.12 -19.00 5.50
C ALA A 43 -5.30 -17.81 4.99
N PHE A 44 -5.31 -17.55 3.69
CA PHE A 44 -4.57 -16.43 3.12
C PHE A 44 -5.16 -15.08 3.54
N MET A 45 -6.49 -14.94 3.67
CA MET A 45 -7.09 -13.74 4.28
C MET A 45 -6.70 -13.57 5.75
N VAL A 46 -6.60 -14.66 6.53
CA VAL A 46 -6.09 -14.61 7.90
C VAL A 46 -4.62 -14.18 7.91
N LEU A 47 -3.77 -14.70 7.03
CA LEU A 47 -2.36 -14.28 6.91
C LEU A 47 -2.24 -12.80 6.51
N LEU A 48 -3.12 -12.31 5.62
CA LEU A 48 -3.06 -10.93 5.13
C LEU A 48 -3.64 -9.91 6.11
N PHE A 49 -4.64 -10.25 6.92
CA PHE A 49 -5.29 -9.26 7.81
C PHE A 49 -5.20 -9.58 9.30
N GLY A 50 -5.08 -10.85 9.67
CA GLY A 50 -5.20 -11.34 11.04
C GLY A 50 -4.15 -10.78 12.00
N PRO A 51 -2.83 -10.96 11.75
CA PRO A 51 -1.79 -10.48 12.65
C PRO A 51 -1.87 -8.96 12.88
N GLY A 52 -2.10 -8.19 11.83
CA GLY A 52 -2.27 -6.74 11.91
C GLY A 52 -3.55 -6.30 12.61
N TYR A 53 -4.65 -7.03 12.44
CA TYR A 53 -5.90 -6.82 13.18
C TYR A 53 -5.70 -7.03 14.67
N VAL A 54 -5.10 -8.16 15.07
CA VAL A 54 -4.82 -8.47 16.47
C VAL A 54 -3.87 -7.44 17.06
N LEU A 55 -2.78 -7.09 16.37
CA LEU A 55 -1.83 -6.08 16.83
C LEU A 55 -2.50 -4.71 17.04
N GLU A 56 -3.37 -4.29 16.13
CA GLU A 56 -4.08 -3.01 16.27
C GLU A 56 -5.05 -3.00 17.45
N ARG A 57 -5.63 -4.15 17.83
CA ARG A 57 -6.48 -4.26 19.02
C ARG A 57 -5.71 -4.26 20.34
N LEU A 58 -4.44 -4.65 20.33
CA LEU A 58 -3.55 -4.48 21.49
C LEU A 58 -3.19 -3.00 21.74
N PHE A 59 -3.30 -2.16 20.71
CA PHE A 59 -3.04 -0.73 20.78
C PHE A 59 -4.19 0.04 20.11
N PRO A 60 -5.38 0.14 20.73
CA PRO A 60 -6.54 0.76 20.09
C PRO A 60 -6.30 2.25 19.77
N ALA A 61 -6.86 2.71 18.65
CA ALA A 61 -6.83 4.13 18.30
C ALA A 61 -7.66 4.96 19.29
N ALA A 62 -7.16 6.14 19.66
CA ALA A 62 -7.91 7.07 20.50
C ALA A 62 -9.14 7.68 19.79
N ILE A 63 -9.10 7.76 18.45
CA ILE A 63 -10.16 8.32 17.60
C ILE A 63 -10.44 7.32 16.49
N GLU A 64 -11.71 7.11 16.16
CA GLU A 64 -12.08 6.26 15.03
C GLU A 64 -11.50 6.84 13.73
N PRO A 65 -10.72 6.04 12.98
CA PRO A 65 -10.12 6.49 11.74
C PRO A 65 -11.17 6.55 10.63
N ALA A 66 -10.86 7.32 9.58
CA ALA A 66 -11.70 7.41 8.39
C ALA A 66 -11.95 6.02 7.74
N PRO A 67 -12.99 5.88 6.89
CA PRO A 67 -13.26 4.64 6.18
C PRO A 67 -12.02 4.06 5.49
N PHE A 68 -11.96 2.74 5.39
CA PHE A 68 -10.93 1.96 4.69
C PHE A 68 -9.54 1.93 5.38
N VAL A 69 -9.27 2.84 6.31
CA VAL A 69 -7.96 2.97 6.97
C VAL A 69 -7.60 1.75 7.81
N ARG A 70 -8.51 1.23 8.63
CA ARG A 70 -8.20 0.09 9.53
C ARG A 70 -7.76 -1.16 8.76
N PRO A 71 -8.53 -1.69 7.80
CA PRO A 71 -8.07 -2.87 7.06
C PRO A 71 -6.83 -2.59 6.21
N THR A 72 -6.59 -1.36 5.78
CA THR A 72 -5.31 -0.99 5.14
C THR A 72 -4.13 -1.13 6.11
N LEU A 73 -4.28 -0.68 7.37
CA LEU A 73 -3.27 -0.88 8.42
C LEU A 73 -3.09 -2.36 8.74
N TRP A 74 -4.18 -3.11 8.90
CA TRP A 74 -4.13 -4.55 9.19
C TRP A 74 -3.38 -5.31 8.08
N LEU A 75 -3.63 -4.96 6.83
CA LEU A 75 -2.96 -5.54 5.67
C LEU A 75 -1.45 -5.28 5.68
N GLY A 76 -1.05 -4.02 5.79
CA GLY A 76 0.37 -3.65 5.83
C GLY A 76 1.10 -4.26 7.02
N LEU A 77 0.48 -4.25 8.20
CA LEU A 77 1.07 -4.80 9.43
C LEU A 77 1.21 -6.31 9.36
N SER A 78 0.24 -7.05 8.83
CA SER A 78 0.34 -8.51 8.76
C SER A 78 1.48 -8.97 7.86
N MET A 79 1.60 -8.37 6.67
CA MET A 79 2.71 -8.66 5.75
C MET A 79 4.07 -8.31 6.35
N ALA A 80 4.15 -7.19 7.07
CA ALA A 80 5.35 -6.77 7.79
C ALA A 80 5.73 -7.74 8.91
N LEU A 81 4.76 -8.13 9.75
CA LEU A 81 4.97 -9.05 10.87
C LEU A 81 5.41 -10.43 10.39
N ILE A 82 4.82 -10.97 9.32
CA ILE A 82 5.25 -12.26 8.76
C ILE A 82 6.70 -12.16 8.26
N SER A 83 7.05 -11.08 7.57
CA SER A 83 8.42 -10.88 7.06
C SER A 83 9.45 -10.76 8.19
N VAL A 84 9.10 -10.03 9.26
CA VAL A 84 9.93 -9.91 10.47
C VAL A 84 10.03 -11.25 11.19
N LEU A 85 8.94 -12.01 11.31
CA LEU A 85 8.94 -13.34 11.93
C LEU A 85 9.92 -14.28 11.22
N TYR A 86 9.87 -14.36 9.88
CA TYR A 86 10.83 -15.16 9.11
C TYR A 86 12.27 -14.68 9.29
N THR A 87 12.49 -13.36 9.39
CA THR A 87 13.83 -12.79 9.58
C THR A 87 14.46 -13.30 10.87
N TRP A 88 13.72 -13.23 11.98
CA TRP A 88 14.22 -13.60 13.29
C TRP A 88 14.28 -15.12 13.50
N THR A 89 13.28 -15.86 13.05
CA THR A 89 13.29 -17.33 13.15
C THR A 89 14.41 -17.96 12.34
N THR A 90 14.73 -17.40 11.16
CA THR A 90 15.91 -17.80 10.39
C THR A 90 17.21 -17.53 11.15
N LEU A 91 17.35 -16.35 11.77
CA LEU A 91 18.54 -16.02 12.55
C LEU A 91 18.78 -17.01 13.70
N VAL A 92 17.73 -17.39 14.43
CA VAL A 92 17.85 -18.35 15.55
C VAL A 92 17.82 -19.81 15.11
N GLY A 93 17.73 -20.09 13.80
CA GLY A 93 17.73 -21.46 13.27
C GLY A 93 16.45 -22.24 13.51
N VAL A 94 15.31 -21.57 13.78
CA VAL A 94 14.01 -22.22 13.99
C VAL A 94 13.24 -22.28 12.66
N PRO A 95 13.04 -23.46 12.04
CA PRO A 95 12.28 -23.56 10.81
C PRO A 95 10.78 -23.41 11.09
N LEU A 96 10.11 -22.53 10.34
CA LEU A 96 8.67 -22.39 10.29
C LEU A 96 8.06 -23.50 9.42
N THR A 97 7.99 -24.70 9.98
CA THR A 97 7.42 -25.88 9.32
C THR A 97 5.91 -25.73 9.06
N ALA A 98 5.37 -26.52 8.14
CA ALA A 98 3.94 -26.49 7.80
C ALA A 98 3.03 -26.67 9.04
N PRO A 99 3.25 -27.65 9.94
CA PRO A 99 2.42 -27.79 11.15
C PRO A 99 2.46 -26.56 12.05
N LEU A 100 3.64 -25.94 12.21
CA LEU A 100 3.78 -24.72 13.00
C LEU A 100 3.05 -23.54 12.37
N LEU A 101 3.18 -23.35 11.05
CA LEU A 101 2.47 -22.29 10.32
C LEU A 101 0.94 -22.47 10.37
N ILE A 102 0.46 -23.71 10.24
CA ILE A 102 -0.97 -24.02 10.38
C ILE A 102 -1.43 -23.69 11.81
N ALA A 103 -0.71 -24.13 12.84
CA ALA A 103 -1.04 -23.83 14.23
C ALA A 103 -1.06 -22.32 14.50
N LEU A 104 -0.06 -21.58 14.05
CA LEU A 104 -0.02 -20.11 14.18
C LEU A 104 -1.19 -19.44 13.46
N THR A 105 -1.55 -19.93 12.27
CA THR A 105 -2.69 -19.38 11.50
C THR A 105 -4.02 -19.65 12.20
N LEU A 106 -4.21 -20.86 12.75
CA LEU A 106 -5.42 -21.22 13.51
C LEU A 106 -5.54 -20.43 14.81
N VAL A 107 -4.44 -20.28 15.55
CA VAL A 107 -4.40 -19.44 16.76
C VAL A 107 -4.71 -17.98 16.41
N CYS A 108 -4.12 -17.45 15.33
CA CYS A 108 -4.41 -16.10 14.86
C CYS A 108 -5.88 -15.94 14.46
N GLY A 109 -6.45 -16.90 13.72
CA GLY A 109 -7.87 -16.93 13.36
C GLY A 109 -8.78 -16.94 14.58
N MET A 110 -8.46 -17.76 15.59
CA MET A 110 -9.20 -17.77 16.86
C MET A 110 -9.13 -16.42 17.58
N LEU A 111 -7.95 -15.79 17.66
CA LEU A 111 -7.80 -14.46 18.25
C LEU A 111 -8.59 -13.39 17.48
N VAL A 112 -8.59 -13.44 16.16
CA VAL A 112 -9.41 -12.56 15.31
C VAL A 112 -10.89 -12.72 15.66
N LEU A 113 -11.39 -13.95 15.77
CA LEU A 113 -12.78 -14.22 16.13
C LEU A 113 -13.13 -13.73 17.54
N LEU A 114 -12.26 -13.98 18.52
CA LEU A 114 -12.45 -13.51 19.90
C LEU A 114 -12.50 -11.98 19.98
N CYS A 115 -11.57 -11.30 19.30
CA CYS A 115 -11.55 -9.83 19.24
C CYS A 115 -12.78 -9.29 18.49
N ALA A 116 -13.13 -9.83 17.33
CA ALA A 116 -14.30 -9.41 16.56
C ALA A 116 -15.62 -9.63 17.33
N TRP A 117 -15.74 -10.76 18.06
CA TRP A 117 -16.89 -11.02 18.90
C TRP A 117 -17.04 -10.00 20.03
N ARG A 118 -15.93 -9.61 20.68
CA ARG A 118 -15.93 -8.55 21.71
C ARG A 118 -16.32 -7.19 21.12
N ASP A 119 -15.77 -6.84 19.96
CA ASP A 119 -16.09 -5.58 19.29
C ASP A 119 -17.58 -5.47 18.95
N THR A 120 -18.21 -6.56 18.53
CA THR A 120 -19.66 -6.60 18.24
C THR A 120 -20.54 -6.50 19.48
N ALA A 121 -19.98 -6.70 20.68
CA ALA A 121 -20.68 -6.60 21.96
C ALA A 121 -20.67 -5.16 22.50
N GLU A 122 -19.59 -4.42 22.27
CA GLU A 122 -19.38 -3.08 22.82
C GLU A 122 -19.94 -1.96 21.92
N ARG A 123 -20.06 -2.19 20.60
CA ARG A 123 -20.59 -1.21 19.64
C ARG A 123 -21.28 -1.89 18.47
N SER A 124 -22.57 -1.61 18.25
CA SER A 124 -23.25 -1.88 16.99
C SER A 124 -23.37 -0.56 16.22
N PRO A 125 -22.59 -0.33 15.15
CA PRO A 125 -22.76 0.83 14.27
C PRO A 125 -24.16 0.90 13.63
N LEU A 126 -24.83 -0.25 13.58
CA LEU A 126 -26.17 -0.42 13.01
C LEU A 126 -27.29 -0.09 14.01
N ASP A 127 -26.97 0.06 15.31
CA ASP A 127 -27.96 0.47 16.31
C ASP A 127 -28.07 2.00 16.39
N ASP A 128 -27.12 2.73 15.80
CA ASP A 128 -27.02 4.20 15.79
C ASP A 128 -27.24 4.79 14.37
N LEU A 129 -27.98 4.09 13.51
CA LEU A 129 -28.30 4.49 12.12
C LEU A 129 -29.03 5.85 11.98
N SER A 130 -29.36 6.51 13.09
CA SER A 130 -30.01 7.82 13.14
C SER A 130 -29.04 9.00 12.97
N SER A 131 -27.73 8.77 12.86
CA SER A 131 -26.74 9.84 12.62
C SER A 131 -26.51 10.13 11.14
N ASP A 132 -26.70 11.39 10.72
CA ASP A 132 -26.43 11.89 9.35
C ASP A 132 -24.99 11.61 8.83
N ARG A 133 -24.05 11.30 9.72
CA ARG A 133 -22.66 10.96 9.37
C ARG A 133 -22.44 9.50 8.99
N ILE A 134 -23.32 8.58 9.38
CA ILE A 134 -23.12 7.13 9.19
C ILE A 134 -23.54 6.68 7.78
N ALA A 135 -24.58 7.30 7.21
CA ALA A 135 -25.08 6.93 5.88
C ALA A 135 -24.04 7.12 4.73
N PRO A 136 -23.25 8.22 4.67
CA PRO A 136 -22.22 8.39 3.64
C PRO A 136 -21.09 7.36 3.72
N ASP A 137 -20.68 6.98 4.93
CA ASP A 137 -19.61 6.00 5.15
C ASP A 137 -20.07 4.59 4.78
N ILE A 138 -21.31 4.22 5.10
CA ILE A 138 -21.91 2.94 4.67
C ILE A 138 -21.97 2.88 3.14
N LEU A 139 -22.43 3.94 2.47
CA LEU A 139 -22.48 3.98 1.01
C LEU A 139 -21.08 3.89 0.39
N ALA A 140 -20.09 4.54 1.00
CA ALA A 140 -18.70 4.45 0.55
C ALA A 140 -18.13 3.03 0.71
N TRP A 141 -18.44 2.34 1.82
CA TRP A 141 -18.10 0.92 1.99
C TRP A 141 -18.80 0.03 0.97
N ALA A 142 -20.10 0.22 0.75
CA ALA A 142 -20.84 -0.54 -0.25
C ALA A 142 -20.25 -0.33 -1.65
N ALA A 143 -19.96 0.92 -2.04
CA ALA A 143 -19.31 1.23 -3.30
C ALA A 143 -17.93 0.59 -3.40
N LEU A 144 -17.10 0.66 -2.33
CA LEU A 144 -15.79 0.03 -2.32
C LEU A 144 -15.89 -1.50 -2.48
N LEU A 145 -16.85 -2.15 -1.81
CA LEU A 145 -17.07 -3.59 -1.93
C LEU A 145 -17.50 -4.00 -3.34
N VAL A 146 -18.35 -3.21 -4.00
CA VAL A 146 -18.72 -3.42 -5.41
C VAL A 146 -17.49 -3.28 -6.32
N VAL A 147 -16.70 -2.22 -6.16
CA VAL A 147 -15.48 -2.00 -6.96
C VAL A 147 -14.46 -3.12 -6.72
N LEU A 148 -14.28 -3.55 -5.47
CA LEU A 148 -13.40 -4.65 -5.10
C LEU A 148 -13.88 -5.97 -5.73
N GLY A 149 -15.18 -6.26 -5.67
CA GLY A 149 -15.77 -7.46 -6.27
C GLY A 149 -15.57 -7.51 -7.79
N VAL A 150 -15.85 -6.40 -8.48
CA VAL A 150 -15.58 -6.26 -9.93
C VAL A 150 -14.09 -6.43 -10.23
N THR A 151 -13.22 -5.82 -9.42
CA THR A 151 -11.76 -5.92 -9.60
C THR A 151 -11.30 -7.36 -9.39
N VAL A 152 -11.74 -8.06 -8.34
CA VAL A 152 -11.42 -9.48 -8.10
C VAL A 152 -11.87 -10.32 -9.29
N TRP A 153 -13.09 -10.13 -9.78
CA TRP A 153 -13.57 -10.82 -10.97
C TRP A 153 -12.65 -10.59 -12.18
N MET A 154 -12.28 -9.33 -12.49
CA MET A 154 -11.36 -9.03 -13.58
C MET A 154 -10.00 -9.72 -13.41
N ARG A 155 -9.43 -9.63 -12.20
CA ARG A 155 -8.10 -10.17 -11.89
C ARG A 155 -8.04 -11.68 -12.08
N PHE A 156 -9.10 -12.40 -11.68
CA PHE A 156 -9.20 -13.85 -11.93
C PHE A 156 -9.54 -14.16 -13.39
N TYR A 157 -10.39 -13.37 -14.05
CA TYR A 157 -10.69 -13.52 -15.46
C TYR A 157 -9.44 -13.38 -16.33
N GLN A 158 -8.56 -12.43 -16.00
CA GLN A 158 -7.29 -12.19 -16.70
C GLN A 158 -6.33 -13.38 -16.64
N ILE A 159 -6.38 -14.21 -15.59
CA ILE A 159 -5.48 -15.36 -15.42
C ILE A 159 -6.12 -16.71 -15.73
N ARG A 160 -7.37 -16.75 -16.19
CA ARG A 160 -8.15 -18.00 -16.33
C ARG A 160 -7.51 -19.04 -17.26
N GLU A 161 -6.75 -18.58 -18.26
CA GLU A 161 -6.06 -19.42 -19.25
C GLU A 161 -4.58 -19.65 -18.89
N LEU A 162 -4.10 -19.12 -17.76
CA LEU A 162 -2.71 -19.29 -17.32
C LEU A 162 -2.53 -20.59 -16.54
N ALA A 163 -1.76 -21.52 -17.10
CA ALA A 163 -1.28 -22.68 -16.35
C ALA A 163 -0.17 -22.32 -15.35
N LEU A 164 0.67 -21.34 -15.69
CA LEU A 164 1.82 -20.90 -14.90
C LEU A 164 1.88 -19.36 -14.85
N PRO A 165 2.46 -18.77 -13.79
CA PRO A 165 2.77 -17.34 -13.76
C PRO A 165 3.67 -16.93 -14.94
N ALA A 166 3.37 -15.79 -15.57
CA ALA A 166 4.00 -15.39 -16.81
C ALA A 166 5.41 -14.81 -16.63
N TRP A 167 6.23 -14.95 -17.68
CA TRP A 167 7.54 -14.28 -17.86
C TRP A 167 8.66 -14.66 -16.87
N VAL A 168 9.82 -14.02 -17.03
CA VAL A 168 11.10 -14.47 -16.47
C VAL A 168 11.24 -14.25 -14.96
N ASP A 169 10.70 -13.16 -14.39
CA ASP A 169 10.78 -12.90 -12.94
C ASP A 169 10.00 -13.97 -12.16
N SER A 170 8.90 -14.47 -12.73
CA SER A 170 8.05 -15.50 -12.12
C SER A 170 8.80 -16.80 -11.83
N VAL A 171 9.71 -17.24 -12.72
CA VAL A 171 10.50 -18.46 -12.50
C VAL A 171 11.41 -18.31 -11.28
N HIS A 172 12.03 -17.14 -11.14
CA HIS A 172 12.86 -16.83 -9.97
C HIS A 172 12.02 -16.76 -8.70
N HIS A 173 10.83 -16.15 -8.76
CA HIS A 173 9.91 -16.09 -7.62
C HIS A 173 9.44 -17.48 -7.19
N ALA A 174 9.15 -18.38 -8.14
CA ALA A 174 8.79 -19.77 -7.86
C ALA A 174 9.92 -20.48 -7.10
N LEU A 175 11.18 -20.34 -7.55
CA LEU A 175 12.33 -20.93 -6.87
C LEU A 175 12.47 -20.42 -5.43
N LEU A 176 12.40 -19.10 -5.21
CA LEU A 176 12.53 -18.54 -3.87
C LEU A 176 11.39 -18.99 -2.94
N ILE A 177 10.14 -19.03 -3.43
CA ILE A 177 9.01 -19.53 -2.64
C ILE A 177 9.23 -21.00 -2.27
N ARG A 178 9.70 -21.82 -3.22
CA ARG A 178 10.01 -23.23 -2.99
C ARG A 178 11.08 -23.39 -1.91
N VAL A 179 12.18 -22.66 -2.01
CA VAL A 179 13.27 -22.69 -1.01
C VAL A 179 12.75 -22.33 0.38
N VAL A 180 11.95 -21.27 0.50
CA VAL A 180 11.37 -20.88 1.80
C VAL A 180 10.43 -21.96 2.33
N ALA A 181 9.61 -22.54 1.47
CA ALA A 181 8.68 -23.59 1.86
C ALA A 181 9.40 -24.87 2.31
N GLU A 182 10.47 -25.28 1.63
CA GLU A 182 11.24 -26.50 1.95
C GLU A 182 12.09 -26.33 3.21
N GLN A 183 12.69 -25.16 3.41
CA GLN A 183 13.55 -24.90 4.57
C GLN A 183 12.78 -24.40 5.80
N GLY A 184 11.58 -23.83 5.60
CA GLY A 184 10.86 -23.10 6.65
C GLY A 184 11.60 -21.81 7.08
N GLN A 185 12.50 -21.30 6.25
CA GLN A 185 13.40 -20.18 6.58
C GLN A 185 13.49 -19.19 5.42
N ALA A 186 13.94 -17.97 5.72
CA ALA A 186 14.22 -16.96 4.69
C ALA A 186 15.29 -17.49 3.71
N PRO A 187 15.20 -17.17 2.40
CA PRO A 187 16.01 -17.81 1.37
C PRO A 187 17.40 -17.14 1.28
N TYR A 188 18.21 -17.24 2.33
CA TYR A 188 19.59 -16.72 2.33
C TYR A 188 20.53 -17.57 1.48
N SER A 189 20.21 -18.83 1.23
CA SER A 189 20.92 -19.70 0.29
C SER A 189 19.94 -20.33 -0.69
N LEU A 190 20.36 -20.46 -1.95
CA LEU A 190 19.61 -21.14 -3.00
C LEU A 190 20.17 -22.55 -3.30
N GLN A 191 21.12 -23.05 -2.52
CA GLN A 191 21.63 -24.41 -2.67
C GLN A 191 20.58 -25.46 -2.26
N PRO A 192 20.59 -26.66 -2.88
CA PRO A 192 21.49 -27.09 -3.97
C PRO A 192 21.02 -26.66 -5.38
N TYR A 193 19.91 -25.93 -5.49
CA TYR A 193 19.34 -25.56 -6.80
C TYR A 193 20.27 -24.66 -7.62
N ILE A 194 20.85 -23.65 -6.98
CA ILE A 194 21.80 -22.71 -7.58
C ILE A 194 22.90 -22.42 -6.54
N PRO A 195 24.19 -22.38 -6.93
CA PRO A 195 25.31 -22.15 -6.02
C PRO A 195 25.41 -20.67 -5.60
N ILE A 196 24.36 -20.16 -4.95
CA ILE A 196 24.30 -18.80 -4.38
C ILE A 196 24.09 -18.93 -2.87
N GLU A 197 25.02 -18.37 -2.13
CA GLU A 197 24.95 -18.17 -0.68
C GLU A 197 24.82 -16.67 -0.36
N ASN A 198 24.31 -16.35 0.82
CA ASN A 198 24.13 -14.97 1.31
C ASN A 198 23.37 -14.08 0.32
N LEU A 199 22.26 -14.58 -0.24
CA LEU A 199 21.47 -13.91 -1.27
C LEU A 199 21.05 -12.48 -0.86
N PRO A 200 21.58 -11.43 -1.51
CA PRO A 200 21.26 -10.05 -1.15
C PRO A 200 20.02 -9.55 -1.91
N TYR A 201 18.89 -10.19 -1.66
CA TYR A 201 17.62 -9.93 -2.32
C TYR A 201 16.50 -9.72 -1.29
N HIS A 202 15.47 -8.96 -1.64
CA HIS A 202 14.26 -8.80 -0.81
C HIS A 202 13.34 -10.02 -1.00
N TRP A 203 12.86 -10.60 0.09
CA TRP A 203 12.19 -11.91 0.05
C TRP A 203 10.87 -11.97 0.83
N GLY A 204 10.38 -10.86 1.38
CA GLY A 204 9.14 -10.87 2.18
C GLY A 204 7.90 -11.37 1.41
N TYR A 205 7.81 -11.10 0.10
CA TYR A 205 6.77 -11.70 -0.75
C TYR A 205 6.87 -13.23 -0.81
N HIS A 206 8.07 -13.76 -1.00
CA HIS A 206 8.30 -15.20 -1.11
C HIS A 206 7.94 -15.91 0.19
N ALA A 207 8.27 -15.32 1.33
CA ALA A 207 7.91 -15.85 2.64
C ALA A 207 6.39 -15.87 2.89
N VAL A 208 5.67 -14.81 2.49
CA VAL A 208 4.20 -14.78 2.63
C VAL A 208 3.53 -15.79 1.70
N MET A 209 4.00 -15.93 0.45
CA MET A 209 3.48 -16.95 -0.47
C MET A 209 3.83 -18.37 0.00
N ALA A 210 5.03 -18.61 0.51
CA ALA A 210 5.43 -19.92 1.05
C ALA A 210 4.59 -20.29 2.27
N ALA A 211 4.31 -19.32 3.16
CA ALA A 211 3.39 -19.53 4.27
C ALA A 211 1.98 -19.88 3.78
N ALA A 212 1.46 -19.16 2.77
CA ALA A 212 0.16 -19.47 2.18
C ALA A 212 0.14 -20.87 1.53
N MET A 213 1.21 -21.26 0.83
CA MET A 213 1.39 -22.58 0.23
C MET A 213 1.39 -23.68 1.30
N GLN A 214 2.20 -23.53 2.34
CA GLN A 214 2.34 -24.51 3.42
C GLN A 214 1.07 -24.66 4.26
N VAL A 215 0.38 -23.55 4.56
CA VAL A 215 -0.86 -23.59 5.33
C VAL A 215 -1.99 -24.21 4.52
N SER A 216 -2.08 -23.91 3.22
CA SER A 216 -3.20 -24.36 2.38
C SER A 216 -3.00 -25.73 1.74
N GLY A 217 -1.76 -26.17 1.55
CA GLY A 217 -1.42 -27.33 0.74
C GLY A 217 -1.64 -27.12 -0.76
N LEU A 218 -1.91 -25.89 -1.21
CA LEU A 218 -2.10 -25.56 -2.62
C LEU A 218 -0.77 -25.60 -3.38
N ASP A 219 -0.80 -25.99 -4.64
CA ASP A 219 0.40 -26.06 -5.47
C ASP A 219 0.98 -24.66 -5.78
N LEU A 220 2.30 -24.63 -6.00
CA LEU A 220 3.07 -23.39 -6.15
C LEU A 220 2.54 -22.46 -7.28
N PRO A 221 2.29 -22.94 -8.52
CA PRO A 221 1.72 -22.10 -9.57
C PRO A 221 0.40 -21.43 -9.17
N ARG A 222 -0.53 -22.19 -8.58
CA ARG A 222 -1.82 -21.64 -8.14
C ARG A 222 -1.66 -20.63 -7.00
N VAL A 223 -0.81 -20.89 -6.02
CA VAL A 223 -0.53 -19.92 -4.93
C VAL A 223 0.01 -18.61 -5.50
N MET A 224 0.92 -18.67 -6.48
CA MET A 224 1.48 -17.47 -7.11
C MET A 224 0.43 -16.71 -7.93
N LEU A 225 -0.35 -17.41 -8.76
CA LEU A 225 -1.38 -16.78 -9.60
C LEU A 225 -2.50 -16.19 -8.73
N TRP A 226 -3.12 -16.99 -7.86
CA TRP A 226 -4.25 -16.55 -7.04
C TRP A 226 -3.82 -15.55 -5.98
N GLY A 227 -2.72 -15.82 -5.27
CA GLY A 227 -2.15 -14.90 -4.27
C GLY A 227 -1.74 -13.57 -4.90
N GLY A 228 -1.10 -13.61 -6.08
CA GLY A 228 -0.74 -12.43 -6.85
C GLY A 228 -1.96 -11.59 -7.24
N GLN A 229 -3.04 -12.20 -7.72
CA GLN A 229 -4.28 -11.49 -8.07
C GLN A 229 -5.03 -10.93 -6.87
N ILE A 230 -5.02 -11.63 -5.74
CA ILE A 230 -5.59 -11.13 -4.48
C ILE A 230 -4.82 -9.88 -4.01
N ILE A 231 -3.47 -9.94 -3.95
CA ILE A 231 -2.62 -8.79 -3.61
C ILE A 231 -2.84 -7.64 -4.60
N ASN A 232 -3.05 -7.96 -5.89
CA ASN A 232 -3.38 -6.97 -6.91
C ASN A 232 -4.69 -6.25 -6.62
N ALA A 233 -5.78 -7.01 -6.44
CA ALA A 233 -7.11 -6.45 -6.16
C ALA A 233 -7.14 -5.63 -4.86
N LEU A 234 -6.36 -6.02 -3.85
CA LEU A 234 -6.30 -5.28 -2.58
C LEU A 234 -5.69 -3.87 -2.68
N HIS A 235 -5.06 -3.50 -3.81
CA HIS A 235 -4.68 -2.10 -4.05
C HIS A 235 -5.89 -1.16 -4.14
N VAL A 236 -7.06 -1.68 -4.52
CA VAL A 236 -8.32 -0.94 -4.49
C VAL A 236 -8.59 -0.44 -3.07
N LEU A 237 -8.39 -1.28 -2.06
CA LEU A 237 -8.58 -0.93 -0.67
C LEU A 237 -7.54 0.09 -0.19
N THR A 238 -6.25 -0.17 -0.42
CA THR A 238 -5.18 0.64 0.19
C THR A 238 -5.06 2.02 -0.45
N VAL A 239 -5.31 2.13 -1.76
CA VAL A 239 -5.32 3.43 -2.45
C VAL A 239 -6.60 4.21 -2.12
N ALA A 240 -7.75 3.53 -1.96
CA ALA A 240 -8.96 4.18 -1.47
C ALA A 240 -8.76 4.76 -0.07
N ALA A 241 -8.13 4.02 0.84
CA ALA A 241 -7.80 4.50 2.17
C ALA A 241 -6.84 5.69 2.15
N LEU A 242 -5.81 5.65 1.29
CA LEU A 242 -4.87 6.75 1.12
C LEU A 242 -5.58 8.04 0.68
N ALA A 243 -6.43 7.94 -0.34
CA ALA A 243 -7.17 9.08 -0.88
C ALA A 243 -8.19 9.61 0.13
N THR A 244 -8.98 8.74 0.76
CA THR A 244 -9.93 9.11 1.81
C THR A 244 -9.22 9.80 2.98
N TYR A 245 -8.06 9.29 3.41
CA TYR A 245 -7.30 9.83 4.53
C TYR A 245 -6.78 11.25 4.25
N PHE A 246 -6.06 11.46 3.14
CA PHE A 246 -5.46 12.76 2.86
C PHE A 246 -6.51 13.80 2.44
N TRP A 247 -7.47 13.43 1.60
CA TRP A 247 -8.53 14.35 1.15
C TRP A 247 -9.65 14.54 2.15
N ARG A 248 -9.73 13.67 3.18
CA ARG A 248 -10.78 13.64 4.20
C ARG A 248 -12.18 13.50 3.61
N ARG A 249 -12.30 12.70 2.54
CA ARG A 249 -13.52 12.55 1.74
C ARG A 249 -13.67 11.12 1.22
N PRO A 250 -14.73 10.38 1.61
CA PRO A 250 -14.94 9.01 1.16
C PRO A 250 -15.06 8.86 -0.36
N LEU A 251 -15.68 9.84 -1.03
CA LEU A 251 -15.78 9.88 -2.50
C LEU A 251 -14.40 9.88 -3.18
N ALA A 252 -13.40 10.53 -2.58
CA ALA A 252 -12.04 10.51 -3.13
C ALA A 252 -11.46 9.08 -3.12
N GLY A 253 -11.74 8.32 -2.06
CA GLY A 253 -11.41 6.90 -1.97
C GLY A 253 -12.10 6.06 -3.02
N VAL A 254 -13.42 6.20 -3.19
CA VAL A 254 -14.20 5.42 -4.17
C VAL A 254 -13.74 5.68 -5.60
N VAL A 255 -13.50 6.94 -5.98
CA VAL A 255 -13.01 7.27 -7.32
C VAL A 255 -11.59 6.72 -7.52
N ALA A 256 -10.71 6.85 -6.53
CA ALA A 256 -9.37 6.27 -6.60
C ALA A 256 -9.43 4.73 -6.74
N ALA A 257 -10.35 4.07 -6.01
CA ALA A 257 -10.62 2.65 -6.09
C ALA A 257 -11.01 2.21 -7.50
N ILE A 258 -11.94 2.94 -8.16
CA ILE A 258 -12.36 2.66 -9.54
C ILE A 258 -11.18 2.79 -10.50
N ILE A 259 -10.39 3.86 -10.36
CA ILE A 259 -9.24 4.10 -11.23
C ILE A 259 -8.22 2.98 -11.10
N VAL A 260 -7.82 2.61 -9.89
CA VAL A 260 -6.82 1.55 -9.65
C VAL A 260 -7.36 0.16 -10.02
N GLY A 261 -8.63 -0.11 -9.73
CA GLY A 261 -9.24 -1.41 -9.97
C GLY A 261 -9.49 -1.70 -11.44
N THR A 262 -9.92 -0.70 -12.21
CA THR A 262 -10.52 -0.94 -13.53
C THR A 262 -10.03 -0.03 -14.65
N VAL A 263 -9.72 1.25 -14.39
CA VAL A 263 -9.34 2.21 -15.45
C VAL A 263 -7.86 2.12 -15.78
N SER A 264 -7.02 2.09 -14.74
CA SER A 264 -5.57 2.04 -14.85
C SER A 264 -5.11 0.64 -15.26
N ILE A 265 -4.22 0.57 -16.23
CA ILE A 265 -3.58 -0.69 -16.63
C ILE A 265 -2.68 -1.25 -15.51
N MET A 266 -2.10 -0.37 -14.69
CA MET A 266 -1.38 -0.76 -13.47
C MET A 266 -2.32 -0.65 -12.25
N PRO A 267 -2.32 -1.62 -11.33
CA PRO A 267 -1.38 -2.73 -11.24
C PRO A 267 -1.80 -4.00 -12.02
N ALA A 268 -2.93 -4.02 -12.74
CA ALA A 268 -3.42 -5.22 -13.43
C ALA A 268 -2.34 -5.93 -14.26
N TYR A 269 -1.56 -5.15 -15.02
CA TYR A 269 -0.54 -5.66 -15.93
C TYR A 269 0.70 -6.23 -15.24
N TYR A 270 0.86 -6.10 -13.91
CA TYR A 270 1.99 -6.68 -13.17
C TYR A 270 2.06 -8.20 -13.31
N VAL A 271 0.92 -8.86 -13.52
CA VAL A 271 0.84 -10.30 -13.77
C VAL A 271 1.60 -10.73 -15.03
N SER A 272 1.72 -9.86 -16.04
CA SER A 272 2.40 -10.17 -17.30
C SER A 272 3.91 -10.37 -17.13
N TRP A 273 4.50 -9.76 -16.10
CA TRP A 273 5.93 -9.83 -15.82
C TRP A 273 6.29 -10.63 -14.58
N GLY A 274 5.32 -10.95 -13.74
CA GLY A 274 5.59 -11.47 -12.40
C GLY A 274 6.10 -10.42 -11.42
N ARG A 275 5.72 -9.13 -11.55
CA ARG A 275 6.15 -8.02 -10.66
C ARG A 275 5.51 -8.09 -9.25
N TYR A 276 5.29 -9.29 -8.73
CA TYR A 276 4.56 -9.53 -7.49
C TYR A 276 5.27 -9.00 -6.23
N THR A 277 6.60 -8.99 -6.22
CA THR A 277 7.37 -8.44 -5.10
C THR A 277 7.16 -6.93 -4.97
N GLN A 278 7.24 -6.18 -6.08
CA GLN A 278 6.95 -4.75 -6.10
C GLN A 278 5.48 -4.49 -5.79
N LEU A 279 4.57 -5.31 -6.31
CA LEU A 279 3.14 -5.24 -6.02
C LEU A 279 2.88 -5.27 -4.50
N MET A 280 3.44 -6.26 -3.81
CA MET A 280 3.28 -6.40 -2.37
C MET A 280 3.95 -5.26 -1.58
N GLY A 281 5.09 -4.76 -2.06
CA GLY A 281 5.74 -3.58 -1.49
C GLY A 281 4.88 -2.33 -1.57
N LEU A 282 4.33 -2.02 -2.76
CA LEU A 282 3.47 -0.85 -2.97
C LEU A 282 2.16 -0.96 -2.17
N LEU A 283 1.63 -2.18 -1.99
CA LEU A 283 0.43 -2.44 -1.20
C LEU A 283 0.57 -1.96 0.27
N ALA A 284 1.78 -2.02 0.84
CA ALA A 284 2.05 -1.59 2.22
C ALA A 284 2.36 -0.08 2.36
N VAL A 285 2.69 0.63 1.27
CA VAL A 285 3.04 2.06 1.32
C VAL A 285 1.92 2.93 1.91
N PRO A 286 0.63 2.75 1.54
CA PRO A 286 -0.45 3.52 2.16
C PRO A 286 -0.57 3.37 3.67
N ALA A 287 -0.38 2.16 4.20
CA ALA A 287 -0.42 1.90 5.64
C ALA A 287 0.68 2.68 6.36
N LEU A 288 1.91 2.63 5.84
CA LEU A 288 3.05 3.37 6.37
C LEU A 288 2.80 4.89 6.33
N ALA A 289 2.34 5.40 5.19
CA ALA A 289 2.11 6.83 5.01
C ALA A 289 1.02 7.40 5.93
N ILE A 290 -0.09 6.67 6.09
CA ILE A 290 -1.18 7.05 7.00
C ILE A 290 -0.69 7.04 8.45
N CYS A 291 0.04 6.00 8.85
CA CYS A 291 0.56 5.89 10.20
C CYS A 291 1.58 6.99 10.52
N TRP A 292 2.47 7.29 9.55
CA TRP A 292 3.45 8.35 9.64
C TRP A 292 2.80 9.74 9.76
N ASP A 293 1.83 10.05 8.89
CA ASP A 293 1.15 11.34 8.93
C ASP A 293 0.36 11.52 10.23
N SER A 294 -0.29 10.44 10.71
CA SER A 294 -0.97 10.42 12.01
C SER A 294 0.00 10.73 13.14
N TRP A 295 1.15 10.05 13.18
CA TRP A 295 2.17 10.25 14.20
C TRP A 295 2.77 11.66 14.19
N LEU A 296 3.02 12.24 13.00
CA LEU A 296 3.54 13.60 12.88
C LEU A 296 2.64 14.61 13.61
N HIS A 297 1.32 14.53 13.37
CA HIS A 297 0.33 15.46 13.89
C HIS A 297 -0.14 15.13 15.31
N ARG A 298 -0.20 13.85 15.66
CA ARG A 298 -0.69 13.34 16.94
C ARG A 298 0.23 12.21 17.39
N PRO A 299 1.36 12.54 18.04
CA PRO A 299 2.38 11.55 18.38
C PRO A 299 1.83 10.62 19.46
N THR A 300 1.54 9.38 19.08
CA THR A 300 1.16 8.35 20.04
C THR A 300 2.20 7.23 20.02
N ARG A 301 2.36 6.54 21.15
CA ARG A 301 3.22 5.33 21.22
C ARG A 301 2.74 4.27 20.24
N ARG A 302 1.42 4.15 20.06
CA ARG A 302 0.79 3.28 19.06
C ARG A 302 1.32 3.58 17.66
N ASP A 303 1.09 4.79 17.14
CA ASP A 303 1.45 5.11 15.76
C ASP A 303 2.97 5.03 15.55
N TRP A 304 3.76 5.33 16.59
CA TRP A 304 5.21 5.12 16.57
C TRP A 304 5.58 3.63 16.39
N LEU A 305 5.00 2.73 17.20
CA LEU A 305 5.25 1.28 17.11
C LEU A 305 4.79 0.70 15.77
N LEU A 306 3.62 1.12 15.28
CA LEU A 306 3.11 0.67 13.99
C LEU A 306 4.01 1.13 12.84
N CYS A 307 4.52 2.38 12.87
CA CYS A 307 5.52 2.84 11.89
C CYS A 307 6.81 2.02 11.95
N VAL A 308 7.31 1.69 13.14
CA VAL A 308 8.51 0.84 13.29
C VAL A 308 8.33 -0.51 12.60
N VAL A 309 7.21 -1.19 12.85
CA VAL A 309 6.90 -2.48 12.23
C VAL A 309 6.76 -2.34 10.71
N LEU A 310 6.04 -1.33 10.23
CA LEU A 310 5.83 -1.10 8.81
C LEU A 310 7.13 -0.74 8.07
N LEU A 311 8.01 0.07 8.67
CA LEU A 311 9.32 0.40 8.12
C LEU A 311 10.22 -0.83 8.02
N ALA A 312 10.31 -1.61 9.10
CA ALA A 312 11.10 -2.84 9.13
C ALA A 312 10.58 -3.85 8.09
N GLY A 313 9.27 -4.14 8.11
CA GLY A 313 8.65 -5.07 7.18
C GLY A 313 8.77 -4.64 5.73
N LEU A 314 8.47 -3.38 5.40
CA LEU A 314 8.56 -2.89 4.03
C LEU A 314 10.00 -2.94 3.48
N SER A 315 11.01 -2.76 4.35
CA SER A 315 12.42 -2.94 3.94
C SER A 315 12.70 -4.36 3.47
N ILE A 316 12.18 -5.38 4.18
CA ILE A 316 12.35 -6.81 3.88
C ILE A 316 11.48 -7.23 2.68
N ILE A 317 10.27 -6.68 2.56
CA ILE A 317 9.33 -6.99 1.48
C ILE A 317 9.85 -6.47 0.14
N HIS A 318 10.19 -5.18 0.06
CA HIS A 318 10.68 -4.59 -1.18
C HIS A 318 11.38 -3.23 -0.96
N PHE A 319 12.71 -3.23 -1.02
CA PHE A 319 13.52 -2.03 -0.76
C PHE A 319 13.17 -0.84 -1.67
N ARG A 320 12.94 -1.07 -2.98
CA ARG A 320 12.56 0.05 -3.88
C ARG A 320 11.19 0.66 -3.52
N ALA A 321 10.24 -0.15 -3.03
CA ALA A 321 8.92 0.36 -2.67
C ALA A 321 9.01 1.20 -1.39
N LEU A 322 9.89 0.81 -0.45
CA LEU A 322 10.24 1.64 0.71
C LEU A 322 10.78 3.01 0.28
N VAL A 323 11.72 3.05 -0.67
CA VAL A 323 12.30 4.32 -1.17
C VAL A 323 11.23 5.19 -1.85
N LEU A 324 10.34 4.61 -2.65
CA LEU A 324 9.20 5.35 -3.22
C LEU A 324 8.26 5.87 -2.13
N GLY A 325 8.01 5.07 -1.09
CA GLY A 325 7.25 5.47 0.10
C GLY A 325 7.89 6.61 0.87
N PHE A 326 9.23 6.65 0.98
CA PHE A 326 9.94 7.77 1.58
C PHE A 326 9.68 9.10 0.87
N GLY A 327 9.43 9.09 -0.45
CA GLY A 327 8.99 10.30 -1.15
C GLY A 327 7.67 10.86 -0.60
N LEU A 328 6.73 10.00 -0.24
CA LEU A 328 5.46 10.41 0.37
C LEU A 328 5.65 10.90 1.81
N LEU A 329 6.47 10.20 2.60
CA LEU A 329 6.79 10.59 3.98
C LEU A 329 7.55 11.93 4.02
N ALA A 330 8.47 12.15 3.08
CA ALA A 330 9.20 13.40 2.94
C ALA A 330 8.28 14.55 2.52
N SER A 331 7.35 14.30 1.58
CA SER A 331 6.37 15.32 1.18
C SER A 331 5.42 15.70 2.33
N SER A 332 4.85 14.72 3.03
CA SER A 332 3.96 15.00 4.18
C SER A 332 4.71 15.64 5.36
N GLY A 333 5.93 15.18 5.64
CA GLY A 333 6.82 15.72 6.67
C GLY A 333 7.29 17.14 6.36
N GLY A 334 7.60 17.45 5.09
CA GLY A 334 7.96 18.79 4.66
C GLY A 334 6.83 19.81 4.86
N ILE A 335 5.59 19.40 4.58
CA ILE A 335 4.43 20.26 4.85
C ILE A 335 4.20 20.42 6.35
N TRP A 336 4.30 19.33 7.12
CA TRP A 336 4.17 19.41 8.58
C TRP A 336 5.22 20.37 9.18
N LEU A 337 6.46 20.28 8.72
CA LEU A 337 7.56 21.16 9.13
C LEU A 337 7.26 22.63 8.80
N ALA A 338 6.68 22.89 7.62
CA ALA A 338 6.26 24.24 7.22
C ALA A 338 5.11 24.81 8.07
N GLN A 339 4.35 23.96 8.79
CA GLN A 339 3.16 24.35 9.56
C GLN A 339 3.40 24.50 11.06
N VAL A 340 4.32 23.73 11.64
CA VAL A 340 4.45 23.62 13.11
C VAL A 340 4.99 24.87 13.78
N GLY A 341 5.93 25.59 13.16
CA GLY A 341 6.53 26.82 13.68
C GLY A 341 7.37 26.67 14.97
N ASP A 342 7.08 25.67 15.81
CA ASP A 342 7.73 25.41 17.10
C ASP A 342 8.97 24.51 16.96
N ARG A 343 10.13 25.07 17.29
CA ARG A 343 11.43 24.38 17.24
C ARG A 343 11.52 23.21 18.21
N ALA A 344 10.87 23.27 19.37
CA ALA A 344 10.89 22.20 20.36
C ALA A 344 10.16 20.97 19.82
N GLN A 345 8.98 21.17 19.21
CA GLN A 345 8.23 20.12 18.54
C GLN A 345 9.00 19.52 17.35
N ILE A 346 9.66 20.36 16.54
CA ILE A 346 10.52 19.90 15.43
C ILE A 346 11.65 19.02 15.94
N ARG A 347 12.40 19.48 16.95
CA ARG A 347 13.50 18.71 17.56
C ARG A 347 13.00 17.39 18.13
N GLN A 348 11.85 17.39 18.82
CA GLN A 348 11.26 16.19 19.38
C GLN A 348 10.87 15.18 18.29
N ARG A 349 10.26 15.64 17.18
CA ARG A 349 9.90 14.74 16.06
C ARG A 349 11.12 14.20 15.34
N ILE A 350 12.18 14.99 15.17
CA ILE A 350 13.44 14.49 14.61
C ILE A 350 14.02 13.41 15.51
N LEU A 351 14.10 13.64 16.83
CA LEU A 351 14.64 12.67 17.77
C LEU A 351 13.82 11.37 17.82
N HIS A 352 12.49 11.49 17.92
CA HIS A 352 11.60 10.33 17.94
C HIS A 352 11.56 9.61 16.58
N GLY A 353 11.69 10.34 15.48
CA GLY A 353 11.82 9.78 14.13
C GLY A 353 13.15 9.05 13.92
N ALA A 354 14.25 9.58 14.48
CA ALA A 354 15.53 8.87 14.50
C ALA A 354 15.45 7.59 15.36
N GLY A 355 14.79 7.65 16.52
CA GLY A 355 14.51 6.46 17.32
C GLY A 355 13.64 5.44 16.58
N MET A 356 12.64 5.90 15.81
CA MET A 356 11.79 5.05 14.97
C MET A 356 12.62 4.34 13.88
N ALA A 357 13.47 5.09 13.18
CA ALA A 357 14.38 4.53 12.19
C ALA A 357 15.34 3.52 12.81
N GLY A 358 15.95 3.85 13.95
CA GLY A 358 16.83 2.94 14.69
C GLY A 358 16.13 1.64 15.10
N ALA A 359 14.91 1.72 15.65
CA ALA A 359 14.13 0.53 16.02
C ALA A 359 13.73 -0.30 14.79
N ALA A 360 13.36 0.33 13.68
CA ALA A 360 13.04 -0.39 12.44
C ALA A 360 14.28 -1.10 11.86
N LEU A 361 15.44 -0.43 11.88
CA LEU A 361 16.72 -1.01 11.46
C LEU A 361 17.10 -2.20 12.34
N LEU A 362 16.88 -2.12 13.67
CA LEU A 362 17.12 -3.25 14.57
C LEU A 362 16.22 -4.44 14.24
N LEU A 363 14.92 -4.22 13.99
CA LEU A 363 14.01 -5.30 13.61
C LEU A 363 14.34 -5.96 12.28
N ALA A 364 14.89 -5.21 11.33
CA ALA A 364 15.31 -5.72 10.02
C ALA A 364 16.81 -6.08 9.96
N ALA A 365 17.55 -5.93 11.07
CA ALA A 365 19.00 -6.00 11.11
C ALA A 365 19.58 -7.29 10.51
N PRO A 366 19.02 -8.50 10.77
CA PRO A 366 19.62 -9.73 10.25
C PRO A 366 19.69 -9.76 8.71
N TRP A 367 18.64 -9.29 8.04
CA TRP A 367 18.62 -9.19 6.59
C TRP A 367 19.42 -7.98 6.08
N LEU A 368 19.29 -6.83 6.73
CA LEU A 368 20.04 -5.62 6.35
C LEU A 368 21.55 -5.83 6.45
N TRP A 369 22.01 -6.66 7.39
CA TRP A 369 23.42 -7.03 7.51
C TRP A 369 23.93 -7.74 6.25
N VAL A 370 23.17 -8.72 5.73
CA VAL A 370 23.50 -9.40 4.47
C VAL A 370 23.55 -8.40 3.31
N LEU A 371 22.55 -7.51 3.23
CA LEU A 371 22.51 -6.48 2.18
C LEU A 371 23.70 -5.52 2.27
N VAL A 372 24.09 -5.11 3.47
CA VAL A 372 25.24 -4.23 3.70
C VAL A 372 26.52 -4.91 3.20
N LEU A 373 26.79 -6.14 3.65
CA LEU A 373 28.03 -6.84 3.30
C LEU A 373 28.13 -7.18 1.81
N GLN A 374 27.02 -7.59 1.20
CA GLN A 374 27.03 -8.14 -0.16
C GLN A 374 26.77 -7.10 -1.25
N ARG A 375 26.18 -5.94 -0.92
CA ARG A 375 25.84 -4.90 -1.90
C ARG A 375 26.37 -3.53 -1.56
N LEU A 376 26.22 -3.07 -0.31
CA LEU A 376 26.58 -1.70 0.03
C LEU A 376 28.08 -1.52 0.26
N ALA A 377 28.75 -2.42 0.98
CA ALA A 377 30.19 -2.34 1.21
C ALA A 377 30.99 -2.43 -0.11
N PRO A 378 30.72 -3.39 -1.03
CA PRO A 378 31.40 -3.42 -2.33
C PRO A 378 31.12 -2.19 -3.21
N ALA A 379 29.94 -1.58 -3.06
CA ALA A 379 29.59 -0.37 -3.78
C ALA A 379 30.34 0.88 -3.29
N VAL A 380 30.80 0.90 -2.03
CA VAL A 380 31.68 1.97 -1.52
C VAL A 380 33.08 1.83 -2.13
N GLU A 381 33.58 0.60 -2.29
CA GLU A 381 34.87 0.32 -2.90
C GLU A 381 34.87 0.61 -4.41
N THR A 382 33.75 0.32 -5.09
CA THR A 382 33.60 0.54 -6.53
C THR A 382 32.33 1.35 -6.85
N PRO A 383 32.37 2.69 -6.71
CA PRO A 383 31.18 3.55 -6.86
C PRO A 383 30.49 3.48 -8.23
N THR A 384 31.21 3.06 -9.28
CA THR A 384 30.62 2.85 -10.61
C THR A 384 29.52 1.78 -10.62
N ASN A 385 29.52 0.86 -9.65
CA ASN A 385 28.46 -0.14 -9.48
C ASN A 385 27.13 0.48 -9.03
N LEU A 386 27.14 1.73 -8.54
CA LEU A 386 25.94 2.49 -8.17
C LEU A 386 25.36 3.29 -9.35
N VAL A 387 26.17 3.55 -10.37
CA VAL A 387 25.77 4.34 -11.53
C VAL A 387 24.92 3.49 -12.46
N GLY A 388 23.67 3.90 -12.64
CA GLY A 388 22.84 3.48 -13.77
C GLY A 388 22.99 4.46 -14.93
N GLY A 389 22.60 4.10 -16.15
CA GLY A 389 22.67 5.00 -17.28
C GLY A 389 22.41 4.34 -18.63
N GLY A 390 22.33 5.16 -19.68
CA GLY A 390 22.05 4.69 -21.04
C GLY A 390 20.61 4.20 -21.22
N ASP A 391 20.43 3.20 -22.08
CA ASP A 391 19.11 2.63 -22.41
C ASP A 391 18.36 2.09 -21.19
N TYR A 392 19.09 1.67 -20.16
CA TYR A 392 18.53 1.11 -18.93
C TYR A 392 17.64 2.08 -18.13
N ASN A 393 17.87 3.40 -18.26
CA ASN A 393 17.06 4.43 -17.60
C ASN A 393 16.16 5.21 -18.57
N LYS A 394 16.06 4.78 -19.84
CA LYS A 394 15.14 5.42 -20.80
C LYS A 394 13.70 5.29 -20.31
N LEU A 395 12.92 6.33 -20.57
CA LEU A 395 11.49 6.32 -20.31
C LEU A 395 10.83 5.36 -21.29
N SER A 396 10.15 4.34 -20.77
CA SER A 396 9.32 3.46 -21.60
C SER A 396 8.01 4.17 -21.95
N GLU A 397 7.98 4.85 -23.10
CA GLU A 397 6.78 5.55 -23.58
C GLU A 397 5.59 4.61 -23.76
N GLY A 398 5.86 3.38 -24.22
CA GLY A 398 4.84 2.34 -24.37
C GLY A 398 4.15 2.03 -23.04
N LEU A 399 4.91 1.97 -21.94
CA LEU A 399 4.34 1.74 -20.60
C LEU A 399 3.66 2.97 -20.02
N LEU A 400 4.24 4.15 -20.21
CA LEU A 400 3.65 5.40 -19.70
C LEU A 400 2.30 5.70 -20.35
N TRP A 401 2.15 5.39 -21.63
CA TRP A 401 0.95 5.73 -22.40
C TRP A 401 0.03 4.53 -22.67
N ALA A 402 0.26 3.39 -22.03
CA ALA A 402 -0.56 2.19 -22.19
C ALA A 402 -1.99 2.38 -21.65
N GLY A 403 -2.96 1.79 -22.35
CA GLY A 403 -4.37 1.82 -21.98
C GLY A 403 -4.92 3.23 -21.77
N HIS A 404 -5.66 3.43 -20.69
CA HIS A 404 -6.28 4.72 -20.36
C HIS A 404 -5.35 5.71 -19.64
N THR A 405 -4.04 5.45 -19.56
CA THR A 405 -3.12 6.26 -18.76
C THR A 405 -3.07 7.72 -19.20
N ARG A 406 -3.27 8.01 -20.50
CA ARG A 406 -3.38 9.40 -21.00
C ARG A 406 -4.49 10.20 -20.32
N TRP A 407 -5.67 9.59 -20.16
CA TRP A 407 -6.82 10.21 -19.50
C TRP A 407 -6.58 10.39 -18.01
N ILE A 408 -5.95 9.40 -17.37
CA ILE A 408 -5.57 9.47 -15.95
C ILE A 408 -4.59 10.62 -15.74
N VAL A 409 -3.53 10.73 -16.55
CA VAL A 409 -2.54 11.81 -16.46
C VAL A 409 -3.19 13.17 -16.66
N ALA A 410 -4.06 13.34 -17.67
CA ALA A 410 -4.79 14.58 -17.88
C ALA A 410 -5.66 14.94 -16.67
N GLY A 411 -6.42 13.97 -16.15
CA GLY A 411 -7.21 14.13 -14.93
C GLY A 411 -6.35 14.48 -13.71
N THR A 412 -5.19 13.86 -13.56
CA THR A 412 -4.23 14.12 -12.47
C THR A 412 -3.67 15.54 -12.55
N LEU A 413 -3.31 16.02 -13.74
CA LEU A 413 -2.81 17.39 -13.94
C LEU A 413 -3.90 18.42 -13.60
N LEU A 414 -5.13 18.21 -14.08
CA LEU A 414 -6.27 19.09 -13.76
C LEU A 414 -6.61 19.07 -12.27
N ALA A 415 -6.70 17.88 -11.67
CA ALA A 415 -7.01 17.70 -10.25
C ALA A 415 -5.90 18.25 -9.34
N GLY A 416 -4.63 18.03 -9.72
CA GLY A 416 -3.46 18.56 -9.05
C GLY A 416 -3.44 20.09 -9.10
N ALA A 417 -3.57 20.68 -10.29
CA ALA A 417 -3.64 22.13 -10.47
C ALA A 417 -4.80 22.74 -9.67
N TRP A 418 -5.99 22.14 -9.77
CA TRP A 418 -7.16 22.59 -9.01
C TRP A 418 -6.95 22.50 -7.50
N GLY A 419 -6.41 21.38 -7.00
CA GLY A 419 -6.11 21.19 -5.58
C GLY A 419 -5.08 22.20 -5.07
N LEU A 420 -4.03 22.47 -5.85
CA LEU A 420 -3.01 23.48 -5.54
C LEU A 420 -3.59 24.90 -5.53
N LEU A 421 -4.42 25.26 -6.52
CA LEU A 421 -5.13 26.55 -6.56
C LEU A 421 -6.05 26.72 -5.35
N ARG A 422 -6.64 25.62 -4.87
CA ARG A 422 -7.44 25.58 -3.64
C ARG A 422 -6.61 25.42 -2.37
N ARG A 423 -5.28 25.39 -2.49
CA ARG A 423 -4.32 25.25 -1.39
C ARG A 423 -4.61 24.05 -0.49
N THR A 424 -5.09 22.95 -1.08
CA THR A 424 -5.38 21.75 -0.28
C THR A 424 -4.10 21.04 0.09
N ARG A 425 -3.97 20.71 1.38
CA ARG A 425 -2.82 19.96 1.91
C ARG A 425 -2.61 18.66 1.14
N ALA A 426 -3.68 17.91 0.87
CA ALA A 426 -3.65 16.65 0.14
C ALA A 426 -3.00 16.78 -1.26
N ALA A 427 -3.36 17.83 -2.01
CA ALA A 427 -2.80 18.04 -3.35
C ALA A 427 -1.30 18.31 -3.29
N VAL A 428 -0.85 19.16 -2.36
CA VAL A 428 0.58 19.46 -2.20
C VAL A 428 1.36 18.19 -1.81
N ILE A 429 0.82 17.35 -0.93
CA ILE A 429 1.45 16.07 -0.54
C ILE A 429 1.58 15.13 -1.74
N LEU A 430 0.48 14.91 -2.48
CA LEU A 430 0.46 13.90 -3.55
C LEU A 430 1.22 14.37 -4.80
N VAL A 431 1.15 15.67 -5.13
CA VAL A 431 1.98 16.26 -6.20
C VAL A 431 3.45 16.25 -5.79
N GLY A 432 3.76 16.61 -4.54
CA GLY A 432 5.13 16.55 -4.00
C GLY A 432 5.69 15.13 -4.00
N TRP A 433 4.89 14.13 -3.61
CA TRP A 433 5.27 12.72 -3.69
C TRP A 433 5.61 12.30 -5.13
N THR A 434 4.74 12.65 -6.09
CA THR A 434 4.97 12.36 -7.52
C THR A 434 6.26 13.02 -8.01
N GLY A 435 6.47 14.30 -7.67
CA GLY A 435 7.69 15.03 -8.02
C GLY A 435 8.95 14.39 -7.42
N ILE A 436 8.90 13.99 -6.15
CA ILE A 436 10.04 13.33 -5.49
C ILE A 436 10.32 11.97 -6.14
N MET A 437 9.30 11.17 -6.50
CA MET A 437 9.51 9.92 -7.22
C MET A 437 10.24 10.15 -8.56
N LEU A 438 9.85 11.17 -9.32
CA LEU A 438 10.50 11.53 -10.59
C LEU A 438 11.95 12.01 -10.39
N MET A 439 12.22 12.74 -9.30
CA MET A 439 13.58 13.16 -8.94
C MET A 439 14.44 11.98 -8.47
N LEU A 440 13.85 10.98 -7.80
CA LEU A 440 14.55 9.76 -7.39
C LEU A 440 14.98 8.91 -8.59
N SER A 441 14.17 8.82 -9.64
CA SER A 441 14.56 8.13 -10.88
C SER A 441 15.42 8.98 -11.83
N ASN A 442 15.38 10.30 -11.68
CA ASN A 442 16.20 11.24 -12.45
C ASN A 442 16.97 12.19 -11.51
N PRO A 443 17.97 11.70 -10.76
CA PRO A 443 18.76 12.51 -9.82
C PRO A 443 19.36 13.80 -10.41
N PRO A 444 19.75 13.88 -11.71
CA PRO A 444 20.15 15.15 -12.31
C PRO A 444 19.14 16.29 -12.10
N LEU A 445 17.83 16.00 -12.04
CA LEU A 445 16.79 17.00 -11.78
C LEU A 445 16.99 17.75 -10.46
N ILE A 446 17.59 17.11 -9.45
CA ILE A 446 17.90 17.74 -8.16
C ILE A 446 18.80 18.96 -8.37
N THR A 447 19.79 18.86 -9.26
CA THR A 447 20.73 19.97 -9.55
C THR A 447 20.07 21.14 -10.28
N TYR A 448 18.91 20.94 -10.92
CA TYR A 448 18.13 22.05 -11.49
C TYR A 448 17.22 22.73 -10.44
N VAL A 449 16.78 21.99 -9.43
CA VAL A 449 15.84 22.49 -8.39
C VAL A 449 16.58 23.15 -7.23
N LEU A 450 17.67 22.56 -6.75
CA LEU A 450 18.40 23.08 -5.57
C LEU A 450 18.86 24.53 -5.72
N PRO A 451 19.33 25.02 -6.90
CA PRO A 451 19.74 26.41 -7.02
C PRO A 451 18.59 27.40 -6.80
N ALA A 452 17.39 27.09 -7.30
CA ALA A 452 16.22 27.92 -7.06
C ALA A 452 15.84 27.98 -5.57
N VAL A 453 15.93 26.84 -4.86
CA VAL A 453 15.75 26.78 -3.40
C VAL A 453 16.85 27.57 -2.69
N GLY A 454 18.10 27.46 -3.15
CA GLY A 454 19.23 28.21 -2.61
C GLY A 454 19.04 29.72 -2.70
N VAL A 455 18.58 30.23 -3.85
CA VAL A 455 18.24 31.65 -4.04
C VAL A 455 17.15 32.10 -3.08
N THR A 456 16.08 31.32 -2.90
CA THR A 456 15.01 31.70 -1.96
C THR A 456 15.48 31.72 -0.50
N LEU A 457 16.33 30.77 -0.09
CA LEU A 457 16.96 30.77 1.23
C LEU A 457 17.92 31.95 1.42
N LEU A 458 18.68 32.33 0.39
CA LEU A 458 19.56 33.50 0.41
C LEU A 458 18.75 34.78 0.62
N LEU A 459 17.69 34.98 -0.17
CA LEU A 459 16.81 36.15 -0.02
C LEU A 459 16.19 36.19 1.38
N HIS A 460 15.70 35.06 1.89
CA HIS A 460 15.17 34.96 3.24
C HIS A 460 16.24 35.27 4.31
N ALA A 461 17.46 34.77 4.14
CA ALA A 461 18.57 35.01 5.04
C ALA A 461 19.01 36.47 5.06
N MET A 462 19.03 37.13 3.90
CA MET A 462 19.33 38.56 3.78
C MET A 462 18.27 39.41 4.47
N GLN A 463 16.98 39.09 4.27
CA GLN A 463 15.87 39.78 4.93
C GLN A 463 15.90 39.62 6.46
N ASN A 464 16.25 38.44 6.95
CA ASN A 464 16.17 38.10 8.38
C ASN A 464 17.53 38.13 9.11
N ARG A 465 18.61 38.54 8.43
CA ARG A 465 19.99 38.55 8.92
C ARG A 465 20.46 37.22 9.52
N LYS A 466 20.05 36.10 8.92
CA LYS A 466 20.39 34.73 9.38
C LYS A 466 21.53 34.12 8.57
N LEU A 467 22.76 34.35 9.01
CA LEU A 467 23.98 33.91 8.29
C LEU A 467 23.98 32.41 7.96
N GLY A 468 23.59 31.55 8.90
CA GLY A 468 23.56 30.10 8.69
C GLY A 468 22.61 29.66 7.56
N ILE A 469 21.44 30.31 7.43
CA ILE A 469 20.51 30.06 6.32
C ILE A 469 21.09 30.59 5.01
N GLY A 470 21.80 31.72 5.07
CA GLY A 470 22.49 32.30 3.92
C GLY A 470 23.56 31.36 3.38
N LEU A 471 24.41 30.81 4.25
CA LEU A 471 25.45 29.84 3.88
C LEU A 471 24.85 28.57 3.26
N LEU A 472 23.78 28.03 3.85
CA LEU A 472 23.04 26.92 3.25
C LEU A 472 22.51 27.29 1.86
N GLY A 473 21.95 28.49 1.73
CA GLY A 473 21.47 29.02 0.45
C GLY A 473 22.58 29.09 -0.60
N VAL A 474 23.78 29.59 -0.26
CA VAL A 474 24.94 29.60 -1.16
C VAL A 474 25.29 28.17 -1.60
N LEU A 475 25.39 27.23 -0.66
CA LEU A 475 25.72 25.83 -0.97
C LEU A 475 24.72 25.23 -1.97
N LEU A 476 23.43 25.47 -1.79
CA LEU A 476 22.39 24.98 -2.71
C LEU A 476 22.45 25.64 -4.09
N VAL A 477 22.82 26.93 -4.19
CA VAL A 477 23.07 27.61 -5.48
C VAL A 477 24.25 26.98 -6.22
N LEU A 478 25.30 26.58 -5.49
CA LEU A 478 26.47 25.92 -6.07
C LEU A 478 26.15 24.49 -6.56
N CYS A 479 25.10 23.84 -6.04
CA CYS A 479 24.59 22.55 -6.53
C CYS A 479 23.82 22.68 -7.86
N ASN A 480 24.44 23.22 -8.90
CA ASN A 480 23.86 23.33 -10.25
C ASN A 480 24.49 22.34 -11.25
N PRO A 481 23.83 22.04 -12.38
CA PRO A 481 24.26 20.97 -13.29
C PRO A 481 25.60 21.26 -13.99
N ARG A 482 26.05 22.52 -14.02
CA ARG A 482 27.37 22.89 -14.58
C ARG A 482 28.51 22.63 -13.60
N LEU A 483 28.23 22.63 -12.31
CA LEU A 483 29.23 22.48 -11.24
C LEU A 483 29.19 21.08 -10.60
N VAL A 484 28.00 20.50 -10.45
CA VAL A 484 27.79 19.21 -9.79
C VAL A 484 27.10 18.28 -10.77
N TRP A 485 27.81 17.24 -11.18
CA TRP A 485 27.24 16.15 -11.95
C TRP A 485 26.71 15.07 -11.01
N VAL A 486 25.42 14.75 -11.10
CA VAL A 486 24.80 13.66 -10.35
C VAL A 486 24.46 12.54 -11.34
N PRO A 487 25.03 11.33 -11.20
CA PRO A 487 24.71 10.22 -12.07
C PRO A 487 23.26 9.76 -11.91
N PHE A 488 22.76 9.02 -12.88
CA PHE A 488 21.60 8.17 -12.62
C PHE A 488 22.00 7.01 -11.71
N PHE A 489 21.08 6.53 -10.88
CA PHE A 489 21.31 5.37 -10.03
C PHE A 489 20.60 4.13 -10.60
N TRP A 490 21.15 2.95 -10.41
CA TRP A 490 20.51 1.69 -10.86
C TRP A 490 19.28 1.31 -10.02
N LEU A 491 19.17 1.86 -8.81
CA LEU A 491 18.21 1.41 -7.81
C LEU A 491 16.77 1.80 -8.16
N ILE A 492 16.53 3.04 -8.59
CA ILE A 492 15.21 3.56 -8.96
C ILE A 492 15.29 4.00 -10.40
N THR A 493 14.70 3.21 -11.30
CA THR A 493 14.65 3.51 -12.73
C THR A 493 13.34 4.23 -13.09
N ASN A 494 13.28 4.83 -14.28
CA ASN A 494 12.05 5.44 -14.77
C ASN A 494 10.91 4.43 -14.90
N GLU A 495 11.18 3.19 -15.30
CA GLU A 495 10.17 2.13 -15.36
C GLU A 495 9.56 1.85 -13.98
N VAL A 496 10.39 1.72 -12.94
CA VAL A 496 9.93 1.47 -11.55
C VAL A 496 8.99 2.57 -11.09
N VAL A 497 9.28 3.83 -11.43
CA VAL A 497 8.40 4.97 -11.12
C VAL A 497 7.11 4.88 -11.93
N VAL A 498 7.21 4.73 -13.26
CA VAL A 498 6.05 4.67 -14.17
C VAL A 498 5.05 3.60 -13.74
N ILE A 499 5.51 2.38 -13.47
CA ILE A 499 4.60 1.29 -13.06
C ILE A 499 4.00 1.50 -11.66
N SER A 500 4.57 2.41 -10.86
CA SER A 500 4.06 2.78 -9.52
C SER A 500 3.15 4.02 -9.52
N LEU A 501 3.08 4.78 -10.62
CA LEU A 501 2.35 6.06 -10.70
C LEU A 501 0.83 5.91 -10.51
N PHE A 502 0.26 4.71 -10.72
CA PHE A 502 -1.18 4.52 -10.56
C PHE A 502 -1.70 4.94 -9.18
N MET A 503 -0.91 4.80 -8.11
CA MET A 503 -1.30 5.17 -6.75
C MET A 503 -1.46 6.69 -6.56
N PRO A 504 -0.42 7.53 -6.76
CA PRO A 504 -0.57 8.98 -6.62
C PRO A 504 -1.55 9.58 -7.62
N LEU A 505 -1.57 9.07 -8.87
CA LEU A 505 -2.46 9.58 -9.92
C LEU A 505 -3.92 9.33 -9.57
N ALA A 506 -4.28 8.11 -9.16
CA ALA A 506 -5.65 7.78 -8.75
C ALA A 506 -6.09 8.59 -7.51
N ALA A 507 -5.20 8.74 -6.52
CA ALA A 507 -5.50 9.53 -5.32
C ALA A 507 -5.69 11.02 -5.63
N LEU A 508 -4.93 11.59 -6.58
CA LEU A 508 -5.10 12.97 -7.04
C LEU A 508 -6.42 13.16 -7.80
N VAL A 509 -6.72 12.28 -8.77
CA VAL A 509 -7.98 12.35 -9.54
C VAL A 509 -9.18 12.21 -8.61
N GLY A 510 -9.17 11.22 -7.71
CA GLY A 510 -10.26 11.02 -6.76
C GLY A 510 -10.48 12.25 -5.86
N GLY A 511 -9.40 12.85 -5.39
CA GLY A 511 -9.45 14.12 -4.67
C GLY A 511 -10.03 15.27 -5.47
N GLY A 512 -9.60 15.43 -6.72
CA GLY A 512 -10.11 16.47 -7.63
C GLY A 512 -11.60 16.33 -7.90
N VAL A 513 -12.07 15.10 -8.18
CA VAL A 513 -13.51 14.80 -8.36
C VAL A 513 -14.28 15.11 -7.08
N ALA A 514 -13.76 14.70 -5.91
CA ALA A 514 -14.40 14.99 -4.64
C ALA A 514 -14.47 16.51 -4.36
N LEU A 515 -13.41 17.27 -4.68
CA LEU A 515 -13.38 18.74 -4.60
C LEU A 515 -14.43 19.38 -5.49
N LEU A 516 -14.51 18.95 -6.75
CA LEU A 516 -15.49 19.45 -7.70
C LEU A 516 -16.91 19.17 -7.22
N TYR A 517 -17.20 17.92 -6.84
CA TYR A 517 -18.49 17.50 -6.31
C TYR A 517 -18.94 18.36 -5.12
N SER A 518 -18.06 18.57 -4.13
CA SER A 518 -18.39 19.42 -2.97
C SER A 518 -18.64 20.88 -3.30
N ARG A 519 -18.10 21.37 -4.42
CA ARG A 519 -18.28 22.76 -4.85
C ARG A 519 -19.57 22.95 -5.63
N LEU A 520 -19.98 21.93 -6.39
CA LEU A 520 -21.22 21.96 -7.18
C LEU A 520 -22.46 21.68 -6.32
N LEU A 521 -22.35 20.82 -5.30
CA LEU A 521 -23.48 20.43 -4.43
C LEU A 521 -24.29 21.61 -3.87
N PRO A 522 -23.68 22.68 -3.32
CA PRO A 522 -24.44 23.82 -2.78
C PRO A 522 -25.16 24.65 -3.85
N SER A 523 -24.77 24.54 -5.12
CA SER A 523 -25.38 25.29 -6.23
C SER A 523 -26.71 24.68 -6.69
N PHE A 524 -27.02 23.45 -6.24
CA PHE A 524 -28.25 22.72 -6.61
C PHE A 524 -28.99 22.18 -5.38
N PRO A 525 -29.47 23.04 -4.46
CA PRO A 525 -30.07 22.59 -3.20
C PRO A 525 -31.36 21.75 -3.38
N ARG A 526 -32.16 22.04 -4.42
CA ARG A 526 -33.35 21.24 -4.80
C ARG A 526 -33.03 20.06 -5.74
N GLY A 527 -31.79 19.94 -6.20
CA GLY A 527 -31.32 18.91 -7.14
C GLY A 527 -30.15 18.08 -6.60
N SER A 528 -29.90 18.14 -5.29
CA SER A 528 -28.79 17.44 -4.63
C SER A 528 -28.92 15.93 -4.77
N GLU A 529 -30.14 15.40 -4.68
CA GLU A 529 -30.46 13.99 -4.93
C GLU A 529 -30.19 13.59 -6.38
N TRP A 530 -30.65 14.38 -7.35
CA TRP A 530 -30.37 14.13 -8.77
C TRP A 530 -28.87 14.18 -9.10
N MET A 531 -28.13 15.09 -8.46
CA MET A 531 -26.68 15.15 -8.62
C MET A 531 -25.98 13.96 -7.97
N GLN A 532 -26.46 13.48 -6.81
CA GLN A 532 -25.98 12.25 -6.18
C GLN A 532 -26.23 11.04 -7.08
N ILE A 533 -27.46 10.86 -7.56
CA ILE A 533 -27.86 9.79 -8.48
C ILE A 533 -27.04 9.85 -9.76
N GLY A 534 -26.88 11.04 -10.36
CA GLY A 534 -26.08 11.24 -11.55
C GLY A 534 -24.60 10.92 -11.33
N THR A 535 -24.04 11.27 -10.16
CA THR A 535 -22.66 10.93 -9.81
C THR A 535 -22.50 9.42 -9.63
N ILE A 536 -23.41 8.77 -8.91
CA ILE A 536 -23.39 7.30 -8.73
C ILE A 536 -23.53 6.60 -10.08
N GLY A 537 -24.46 7.05 -10.93
CA GLY A 537 -24.67 6.52 -12.28
C GLY A 537 -23.43 6.68 -13.15
N ALA A 538 -22.78 7.85 -13.13
CA ALA A 538 -21.54 8.09 -13.87
C ALA A 538 -20.38 7.20 -13.38
N LEU A 539 -20.23 7.03 -12.07
CA LEU A 539 -19.20 6.15 -11.50
C LEU A 539 -19.47 4.67 -11.79
N ALA A 540 -20.73 4.23 -11.74
CA ALA A 540 -21.12 2.88 -12.12
C ALA A 540 -20.89 2.62 -13.61
N ALA A 541 -21.26 3.57 -14.48
CA ALA A 541 -21.01 3.47 -15.91
C ALA A 541 -19.51 3.42 -16.22
N LEU A 542 -18.71 4.28 -15.56
CA LEU A 542 -17.25 4.25 -15.68
C LEU A 542 -16.71 2.88 -15.26
N LEU A 543 -17.10 2.38 -14.09
CA LEU A 543 -16.68 1.07 -13.56
C LEU A 543 -16.99 -0.08 -14.51
N VAL A 544 -18.22 -0.14 -15.05
CA VAL A 544 -18.65 -1.20 -15.96
C VAL A 544 -17.88 -1.12 -17.29
N TRP A 545 -17.78 0.07 -17.86
CA TRP A 545 -17.08 0.29 -19.13
C TRP A 545 -15.59 -0.06 -19.03
N SER A 546 -14.89 0.46 -18.02
CA SER A 546 -13.46 0.20 -17.83
C SER A 546 -13.19 -1.26 -17.44
N ALA A 547 -14.07 -1.89 -16.67
CA ALA A 547 -13.95 -3.31 -16.35
C ALA A 547 -14.12 -4.20 -17.58
N TRP A 548 -15.05 -3.83 -18.48
CA TRP A 548 -15.21 -4.53 -19.73
C TRP A 548 -13.97 -4.37 -20.62
N ASP A 549 -13.48 -3.15 -20.81
CA ASP A 549 -12.31 -2.88 -21.65
C ASP A 549 -11.03 -3.56 -21.12
N GLY A 550 -10.79 -3.47 -19.81
CA GLY A 550 -9.63 -4.05 -19.14
C GLY A 550 -9.65 -5.57 -18.96
N ARG A 551 -10.56 -6.31 -19.60
CA ARG A 551 -10.66 -7.78 -19.43
C ARG A 551 -9.49 -8.55 -20.05
N ASN A 552 -8.85 -7.99 -21.08
CA ASN A 552 -7.76 -8.61 -21.84
C ASN A 552 -6.44 -7.85 -21.63
N VAL A 553 -5.90 -7.90 -20.40
CA VAL A 553 -4.68 -7.17 -20.03
C VAL A 553 -3.40 -7.97 -20.35
N LEU A 554 -3.47 -9.30 -20.45
CA LEU A 554 -2.32 -10.11 -20.85
C LEU A 554 -2.00 -9.90 -22.34
N ASN A 555 -0.73 -9.62 -22.65
CA ASN A 555 -0.27 -9.38 -24.01
C ASN A 555 -0.50 -10.64 -24.89
N PRO A 556 -1.22 -10.55 -26.02
CA PRO A 556 -1.42 -11.66 -26.96
C PRO A 556 -0.13 -12.22 -27.56
N ASP A 557 0.99 -11.48 -27.55
CA ASP A 557 2.31 -11.98 -28.00
C ASP A 557 3.04 -12.84 -26.96
N THR A 558 2.50 -12.91 -25.72
CA THR A 558 3.03 -13.84 -24.72
C THR A 558 2.52 -15.22 -25.09
N ILE A 559 3.37 -16.07 -25.69
CA ILE A 559 3.02 -17.47 -26.01
C ILE A 559 2.57 -18.14 -24.70
N LEU A 560 1.26 -18.25 -24.52
CA LEU A 560 0.68 -18.92 -23.37
C LEU A 560 0.90 -20.43 -23.59
N PRO A 561 1.56 -21.14 -22.65
CA PRO A 561 1.58 -22.59 -22.71
C PRO A 561 0.13 -23.08 -22.55
N GLN A 562 -0.49 -23.49 -23.66
CA GLN A 562 -1.79 -24.14 -23.62
C GLN A 562 -1.62 -25.55 -23.05
N PRO A 563 -2.56 -26.05 -22.21
CA PRO A 563 -2.53 -27.44 -21.80
C PRO A 563 -2.55 -28.34 -23.03
N ALA A 564 -1.68 -29.35 -23.05
CA ALA A 564 -1.70 -30.36 -24.11
C ALA A 564 -3.09 -31.02 -24.13
N MET A 565 -3.76 -30.95 -25.28
CA MET A 565 -5.07 -31.58 -25.50
C MET A 565 -5.01 -33.10 -25.38
#